data_AF-A0A7C3JM59-F1
#
_entry.id   AF-A0A7C3JM59-F1
#
_cell.length_a   1.000
_cell.length_b   1.000
_cell.length_c   1.000
_cell.angle_alpha   90.00
_cell.angle_beta   90.00
_cell.angle_gamma   90.00
#
_symmetry.space_group_name_H-M   'P 1'
#
loop_
_entity.id
_entity.type
_entity.pdbx_description
1 polymer ?
#
loop_
_entity_poly.entity_id
_entity_poly.type
_entity_poly.pdbx_seq_one_letter_code
_entity_poly.pdbx_strand_id
1 'polypeptide(L)'
;MQLTEIRLRQLVTVCAVTVLLGASRVDAANLRLNWQNTSTNHLGITIERQNGTTYVQIASLAPTAQSFSDSGLNDGTTYCYRVRAFNSAGPSAYSNSACASTAAAAVTTTTTSSGTTSTGSTGSPGITSLTPSTSFAAAGIWTDYRLSLYMLSRDSGAIGVVFRYQDPDNYYRFSWCGAAQCRRLEKQVNGVFTTLAQDSGRYTTGQNYSLDVIAQGTKLQVLINGVSVFSVTDTAFSAGTVGLYSNNNAGSSFDTVKVTDLNSGKTLLLDDFNDANSRGWTPLDEGASNGSSNWSATNGYMSQSSKIGSSDASALGTTALYTARPWGDYRTVFKMKSDDDDRLGIMFRYQDGDNFYRFVWNQGTPGRRLMKKENGVYTLLAEDIVPYVTGQTYQIEIIAQGSSLKVNVNGQAVFAVNDASFASGTIALYSSFNQGSYFDDILVEDLTAAKTVLLAANFGTTTLAGWTAIDDRGTTLGPSVWTIANGALAQTSNIGSDATGHPGTFLLY
;
A
#
# COMPACT_ATOMS: atom_id res chain seq x y z
N MET A 1 8.62 -27.81 30.13
CA MET A 1 8.43 -28.10 28.69
C MET A 1 9.74 -27.77 28.00
N GLN A 2 10.40 -28.77 27.42
CA GLN A 2 11.79 -28.67 26.94
C GLN A 2 11.80 -28.25 25.46
N LEU A 3 12.61 -27.26 25.09
CA LEU A 3 12.77 -26.83 23.70
C LEU A 3 13.63 -27.85 22.95
N THR A 4 13.13 -28.41 21.84
CA THR A 4 13.88 -29.33 20.95
C THR A 4 14.71 -28.58 19.90
N GLU A 5 15.77 -29.20 19.40
CA GLU A 5 16.79 -28.60 18.52
C GLU A 5 16.23 -28.10 17.16
N ILE A 6 16.78 -26.98 16.67
CA ILE A 6 16.57 -26.46 15.31
C ILE A 6 17.67 -27.01 14.38
N ARG A 7 17.31 -27.45 13.15
CA ARG A 7 18.27 -27.87 12.12
C ARG A 7 18.27 -26.91 10.92
N LEU A 8 19.46 -26.46 10.50
CA LEU A 8 19.64 -25.68 9.26
C LEU A 8 19.66 -26.62 8.04
N ARG A 9 18.98 -26.25 6.94
CA ARG A 9 18.87 -27.14 5.76
C ARG A 9 19.80 -26.79 4.59
N GLN A 10 20.22 -25.54 4.39
CA GLN A 10 21.31 -25.14 3.48
C GLN A 10 21.38 -23.60 3.47
N LEU A 11 22.59 -23.03 3.38
CA LEU A 11 22.78 -21.63 2.96
C LEU A 11 22.84 -21.60 1.43
N VAL A 12 22.10 -20.69 0.81
CA VAL A 12 22.15 -20.47 -0.65
C VAL A 12 22.88 -19.16 -0.91
N THR A 13 24.00 -19.23 -1.65
CA THR A 13 24.72 -18.05 -2.13
C THR A 13 24.00 -17.47 -3.35
N VAL A 14 23.62 -16.19 -3.30
CA VAL A 14 23.15 -15.45 -4.46
C VAL A 14 24.32 -14.59 -4.94
N CYS A 15 24.88 -14.90 -6.10
CA CYS A 15 25.98 -14.18 -6.73
C CYS A 15 25.52 -13.66 -8.10
N ALA A 16 25.53 -12.34 -8.29
CA ALA A 16 25.55 -11.73 -9.61
C ALA A 16 26.43 -10.47 -9.54
N VAL A 17 27.57 -10.49 -10.22
CA VAL A 17 28.42 -9.33 -10.47
C VAL A 17 28.25 -8.94 -11.94
N THR A 18 27.88 -7.68 -12.20
CA THR A 18 28.14 -6.99 -13.47
C THR A 18 28.61 -5.57 -13.13
N VAL A 19 29.85 -5.21 -13.48
CA VAL A 19 30.50 -3.93 -13.13
C VAL A 19 30.00 -2.78 -14.02
N LEU A 20 29.65 -1.67 -13.37
CA LEU A 20 29.44 -0.33 -13.93
C LEU A 20 30.77 0.46 -13.90
N LEU A 21 31.12 1.17 -14.99
CA LEU A 21 32.26 2.10 -15.01
C LEU A 21 31.85 3.45 -14.40
N GLY A 22 32.27 3.71 -13.16
CA GLY A 22 32.16 5.01 -12.48
C GLY A 22 32.00 4.85 -10.96
N ALA A 23 33.00 5.27 -10.18
CA ALA A 23 33.11 4.94 -8.76
C ALA A 23 32.13 5.69 -7.83
N SER A 24 31.28 4.94 -7.12
CA SER A 24 31.22 4.97 -5.64
C SER A 24 30.43 3.77 -5.08
N ARG A 25 31.16 2.96 -4.28
CA ARG A 25 30.78 1.78 -3.46
C ARG A 25 30.21 0.54 -4.18
N VAL A 26 31.04 -0.50 -4.20
CA VAL A 26 30.75 -1.89 -4.60
C VAL A 26 29.59 -2.43 -3.76
N ASP A 27 28.64 -3.07 -4.45
CA ASP A 27 27.45 -3.72 -3.90
C ASP A 27 27.86 -4.71 -2.80
N ALA A 28 27.21 -4.64 -1.64
CA ALA A 28 27.55 -5.51 -0.54
C ALA A 28 26.84 -6.86 -0.70
N ALA A 29 27.58 -7.97 -0.68
CA ALA A 29 27.02 -9.29 -0.87
C ALA A 29 26.01 -9.68 0.23
N ASN A 30 25.11 -10.62 -0.08
CA ASN A 30 24.03 -11.08 0.79
C ASN A 30 24.06 -12.60 0.95
N LEU A 31 23.71 -13.12 2.13
CA LEU A 31 23.53 -14.55 2.38
C LEU A 31 22.14 -14.83 2.96
N ARG A 32 21.44 -15.83 2.41
CA ARG A 32 20.14 -16.30 2.94
C ARG A 32 20.31 -17.57 3.74
N LEU A 33 19.83 -17.54 4.99
CA LEU A 33 19.74 -18.67 5.90
C LEU A 33 18.31 -19.22 5.86
N ASN A 34 18.18 -20.55 5.80
CA ASN A 34 16.89 -21.23 5.95
C ASN A 34 17.03 -22.36 6.99
N TRP A 35 16.06 -22.47 7.89
CA TRP A 35 16.04 -23.49 8.94
C TRP A 35 14.64 -24.09 9.12
N GLN A 36 14.60 -25.31 9.65
CA GLN A 36 13.35 -25.95 10.04
C GLN A 36 13.23 -25.92 11.56
N ASN A 37 12.20 -25.25 12.05
CA ASN A 37 11.89 -25.25 13.47
C ASN A 37 10.92 -26.39 13.80
N THR A 38 11.32 -27.26 14.73
CA THR A 38 10.49 -28.38 15.20
C THR A 38 9.95 -28.15 16.62
N SER A 39 10.27 -27.01 17.24
CA SER A 39 9.73 -26.60 18.54
C SER A 39 8.31 -26.06 18.39
N THR A 40 7.44 -26.39 19.35
CA THR A 40 6.01 -26.01 19.36
C THR A 40 5.66 -24.95 20.41
N ASN A 41 6.63 -24.53 21.24
CA ASN A 41 6.37 -23.59 22.35
C ASN A 41 7.50 -22.55 22.53
N HIS A 42 7.93 -21.92 21.44
CA HIS A 42 8.88 -20.81 21.44
C HIS A 42 8.20 -19.49 21.07
N LEU A 43 8.72 -18.39 21.62
CA LEU A 43 8.24 -17.02 21.38
C LEU A 43 9.07 -16.29 20.31
N GLY A 44 10.23 -16.82 19.95
CA GLY A 44 11.07 -16.25 18.90
C GLY A 44 12.28 -17.10 18.55
N ILE A 45 13.04 -16.64 17.55
CA ILE A 45 14.25 -17.28 17.03
C ILE A 45 15.39 -16.27 17.02
N THR A 46 16.48 -16.60 17.70
CA THR A 46 17.74 -15.85 17.68
C THR A 46 18.64 -16.35 16.55
N ILE A 47 19.23 -15.43 15.80
CA ILE A 47 20.24 -15.71 14.77
C ILE A 47 21.56 -15.10 15.20
N GLU A 48 22.62 -15.91 15.18
CA GLU A 48 23.97 -15.45 15.45
C GLU A 48 24.88 -15.70 14.26
N ARG A 49 25.77 -14.74 14.00
CA ARG A 49 26.84 -14.83 13.01
C ARG A 49 28.18 -14.88 13.72
N GLN A 50 29.09 -15.69 13.21
CA GLN A 50 30.45 -15.78 13.72
C GLN A 50 31.21 -14.46 13.47
N ASN A 51 31.90 -13.97 14.49
CA ASN A 51 32.81 -12.84 14.44
C ASN A 51 34.14 -13.29 15.06
N GLY A 52 35.12 -13.66 14.23
CA GLY A 52 36.35 -14.31 14.69
C GLY A 52 36.06 -15.71 15.24
N THR A 53 36.33 -15.93 16.53
CA THR A 53 36.06 -17.23 17.21
C THR A 53 34.76 -17.25 18.00
N THR A 54 34.05 -16.13 18.12
CA THR A 54 32.80 -16.01 18.88
C THR A 54 31.60 -15.87 17.95
N TYR A 55 30.39 -16.11 18.47
CA TYR A 55 29.14 -15.84 17.76
C TYR A 55 28.45 -14.64 18.40
N VAL A 56 27.95 -13.73 17.55
CA VAL A 56 27.24 -12.52 17.96
C VAL A 56 25.84 -12.55 17.38
N GLN A 57 24.85 -12.21 18.20
CA GLN A 57 23.46 -12.09 17.75
C GLN A 57 23.31 -10.95 16.75
N ILE A 58 22.77 -11.26 15.58
CA ILE A 58 22.50 -10.30 14.51
C ILE A 58 21.00 -10.10 14.26
N ALA A 59 20.14 -11.00 14.73
CA ALA A 59 18.69 -10.85 14.63
C ALA A 59 17.94 -11.64 15.71
N SER A 60 16.72 -11.17 16.02
CA SER A 60 15.70 -11.89 16.80
C SER A 60 14.37 -11.81 16.04
N LEU A 61 13.84 -12.95 15.65
CA LEU A 61 12.67 -13.07 14.77
C LEU A 61 11.47 -13.67 15.50
N ALA A 62 10.29 -13.47 14.91
CA ALA A 62 9.05 -14.09 15.34
C ALA A 62 9.12 -15.64 15.29
N PRO A 63 8.31 -16.37 16.06
CA PRO A 63 8.43 -17.81 16.21
C PRO A 63 8.12 -18.58 14.92
N THR A 64 7.39 -17.97 13.98
CA THR A 64 7.03 -18.56 12.68
C THR A 64 8.10 -18.38 11.61
N ALA A 65 9.17 -17.62 11.87
CA ALA A 65 10.21 -17.37 10.88
C ALA A 65 10.96 -18.66 10.50
N GLN A 66 11.14 -18.89 9.21
CA GLN A 66 11.88 -20.05 8.66
C GLN A 66 13.13 -19.65 7.87
N SER A 67 13.36 -18.34 7.68
CA SER A 67 14.48 -17.82 6.91
C SER A 67 14.88 -16.41 7.33
N PHE A 68 16.11 -16.02 7.02
CA PHE A 68 16.68 -14.69 7.25
C PHE A 68 17.69 -14.34 6.17
N SER A 69 17.75 -13.07 5.78
CA SER A 69 18.76 -12.56 4.83
C SER A 69 19.70 -11.61 5.56
N ASP A 70 20.99 -11.94 5.55
CA ASP A 70 22.05 -11.09 6.08
C ASP A 70 22.69 -10.32 4.93
N SER A 71 22.60 -8.99 4.97
CA SER A 71 23.07 -8.07 3.92
C SER A 71 24.21 -7.20 4.41
N GLY A 72 24.90 -6.52 3.49
CA GLY A 72 26.02 -5.66 3.88
C GLY A 72 27.32 -6.44 4.11
N LEU A 73 27.45 -7.63 3.54
CA LEU A 73 28.61 -8.51 3.73
C LEU A 73 29.76 -8.11 2.80
N ASN A 74 30.99 -8.39 3.24
CA ASN A 74 32.16 -8.21 2.41
C ASN A 74 32.20 -9.27 1.32
N ASP A 75 32.55 -8.89 0.10
CA ASP A 75 32.77 -9.80 -1.03
C ASP A 75 33.87 -10.82 -0.73
N GLY A 76 33.76 -11.99 -1.34
CA GLY A 76 34.72 -13.10 -1.22
C GLY A 76 34.93 -13.64 0.20
N THR A 77 34.07 -13.29 1.16
CA THR A 77 34.23 -13.56 2.59
C THR A 77 33.29 -14.67 3.05
N THR A 78 33.82 -15.63 3.82
CA THR A 78 33.02 -16.70 4.43
C THR A 78 32.39 -16.24 5.74
N TYR A 79 31.08 -16.45 5.88
CA TYR A 79 30.32 -16.21 7.09
C TYR A 79 29.67 -17.50 7.57
N CYS A 80 29.72 -17.73 8.89
CA CYS A 80 29.12 -18.89 9.55
C CYS A 80 28.02 -18.43 10.51
N TYR A 81 26.94 -19.21 10.58
CA TYR A 81 25.75 -18.86 11.33
C TYR A 81 25.24 -20.03 12.16
N ARG A 82 24.59 -19.71 13.27
CA ARG A 82 23.79 -20.66 14.07
C ARG A 82 22.50 -19.99 14.54
N VAL A 83 21.48 -20.78 14.80
CA VAL A 83 20.16 -20.30 15.25
C VAL A 83 19.72 -21.03 16.52
N ARG A 84 18.88 -20.40 17.33
CA ARG A 84 18.20 -21.05 18.47
C ARG A 84 16.82 -20.45 18.70
N ALA A 85 15.88 -21.26 19.15
CA ALA A 85 14.59 -20.77 19.65
C ALA A 85 14.72 -20.26 21.10
N PHE A 86 13.82 -19.39 21.54
CA PHE A 86 13.69 -19.00 22.95
C PHE A 86 12.22 -18.81 23.36
N ASN A 87 11.93 -18.94 24.65
CA ASN A 87 10.67 -18.52 25.27
C ASN A 87 10.94 -17.85 26.64
N SER A 88 9.90 -17.60 27.42
CA SER A 88 10.01 -16.99 28.76
C SER A 88 10.81 -17.81 29.77
N ALA A 89 10.99 -19.11 29.55
CA ALA A 89 11.80 -19.99 30.39
C ALA A 89 13.29 -20.01 29.98
N GLY A 90 13.63 -19.43 28.82
CA GLY A 90 15.00 -19.29 28.33
C GLY A 90 15.22 -19.81 26.91
N PRO A 91 16.48 -19.75 26.42
CA PRO A 91 16.86 -20.23 25.10
C PRO A 91 17.00 -21.75 25.02
N SER A 92 16.76 -22.29 23.83
CA SER A 92 17.12 -23.66 23.44
C SER A 92 18.63 -23.83 23.21
N ALA A 93 19.07 -25.07 23.04
CA ALA A 93 20.38 -25.35 22.47
C ALA A 93 20.50 -24.78 21.05
N TYR A 94 21.70 -24.39 20.65
CA TYR A 94 21.96 -23.90 19.29
C TYR A 94 21.84 -25.03 18.26
N SER A 95 21.45 -24.67 17.04
CA SER A 95 21.58 -25.51 15.86
C SER A 95 23.04 -25.86 15.55
N ASN A 96 23.25 -26.73 14.57
CA ASN A 96 24.55 -26.82 13.90
C ASN A 96 24.98 -25.45 13.34
N SER A 97 26.29 -25.24 13.19
CA SER A 97 26.81 -24.10 12.43
C SER A 97 26.69 -24.37 10.93
N ALA A 98 26.34 -23.34 10.14
CA ALA A 98 26.27 -23.39 8.69
C ALA A 98 26.98 -22.19 8.08
N CYS A 99 27.90 -22.43 7.14
CA CYS A 99 28.76 -21.41 6.55
C CYS A 99 28.51 -21.25 5.03
N ALA A 100 28.65 -20.03 4.53
CA ALA A 100 28.69 -19.75 3.10
C ALA A 100 29.60 -18.55 2.79
N SER A 101 30.15 -18.53 1.58
CA SER A 101 30.96 -17.41 1.09
C SER A 101 30.16 -16.50 0.18
N THR A 102 30.39 -15.20 0.32
CA THR A 102 29.97 -14.19 -0.65
C THR A 102 30.84 -14.25 -1.90
N ALA A 103 30.31 -13.74 -3.02
CA ALA A 103 31.02 -13.72 -4.28
C ALA A 103 32.21 -12.76 -4.27
N ALA A 104 33.29 -13.06 -4.99
CA ALA A 104 34.42 -12.14 -5.15
C ALA A 104 34.13 -11.05 -6.18
N ALA A 105 34.66 -9.85 -5.96
CA ALA A 105 34.54 -8.74 -6.91
C ALA A 105 35.33 -9.02 -8.21
N ALA A 106 34.76 -8.70 -9.37
CA ALA A 106 35.41 -8.88 -10.68
C ALA A 106 36.42 -7.75 -10.98
N VAL A 107 37.63 -8.11 -11.42
CA VAL A 107 38.66 -7.18 -11.91
C VAL A 107 38.50 -7.03 -13.44
N THR A 108 38.35 -5.81 -13.95
CA THR A 108 38.16 -5.53 -15.39
C THR A 108 39.40 -4.94 -16.05
N THR A 109 39.88 -5.57 -17.12
CA THR A 109 40.85 -5.02 -18.09
C THR A 109 40.12 -4.71 -19.41
N THR A 110 40.32 -3.51 -19.96
CA THR A 110 39.64 -3.02 -21.18
C THR A 110 40.48 -3.22 -22.45
N THR A 111 39.88 -3.80 -23.49
CA THR A 111 40.39 -3.75 -24.88
C THR A 111 39.26 -3.36 -25.84
N THR A 112 39.50 -2.34 -26.65
CA THR A 112 38.59 -1.75 -27.65
C THR A 112 38.64 -2.52 -28.99
N SER A 113 37.51 -2.65 -29.69
CA SER A 113 37.48 -3.10 -31.10
C SER A 113 36.62 -2.19 -31.97
N SER A 114 37.20 -1.68 -33.07
CA SER A 114 36.49 -1.07 -34.21
C SER A 114 35.88 -2.13 -35.13
N GLY A 115 34.76 -1.77 -35.78
CA GLY A 115 33.83 -2.66 -36.50
C GLY A 115 34.25 -3.17 -37.88
N THR A 116 33.34 -3.91 -38.54
CA THR A 116 33.04 -3.92 -39.99
C THR A 116 31.77 -4.75 -40.25
N THR A 117 30.98 -4.37 -41.27
CA THR A 117 29.76 -4.98 -41.83
C THR A 117 30.01 -6.22 -42.71
N SER A 118 29.12 -7.22 -42.70
CA SER A 118 28.84 -8.08 -43.88
C SER A 118 27.50 -8.83 -43.80
N THR A 119 26.91 -9.02 -44.97
CA THR A 119 25.60 -9.57 -45.37
C THR A 119 25.49 -11.11 -45.37
N GLY A 120 24.30 -11.62 -44.99
CA GLY A 120 23.55 -12.74 -45.60
C GLY A 120 24.13 -14.17 -45.65
N SER A 121 23.53 -15.11 -44.88
CA SER A 121 22.92 -16.36 -45.38
C SER A 121 22.37 -17.21 -44.23
N THR A 122 21.28 -17.90 -44.55
CA THR A 122 20.56 -19.00 -43.89
C THR A 122 21.36 -19.88 -42.91
N GLY A 123 20.76 -20.11 -41.74
CA GLY A 123 21.18 -21.14 -40.78
C GLY A 123 20.51 -20.93 -39.42
N SER A 124 19.43 -21.65 -39.17
CA SER A 124 18.84 -21.80 -37.83
C SER A 124 19.84 -22.47 -36.87
N PRO A 125 19.99 -21.98 -35.64
CA PRO A 125 20.20 -22.83 -34.48
C PRO A 125 18.91 -22.80 -33.64
N GLY A 126 18.44 -24.01 -33.30
CA GLY A 126 17.16 -24.26 -32.66
C GLY A 126 16.89 -23.39 -31.44
N ILE A 127 15.76 -22.68 -31.51
CA ILE A 127 15.05 -22.19 -30.35
C ILE A 127 14.49 -23.43 -29.65
N THR A 128 15.09 -23.82 -28.53
CA THR A 128 14.39 -24.67 -27.56
C THR A 128 13.17 -23.89 -27.11
N SER A 129 12.00 -24.32 -27.57
CA SER A 129 10.72 -23.85 -27.06
C SER A 129 10.69 -24.13 -25.57
N LEU A 130 10.61 -23.06 -24.77
CA LEU A 130 10.13 -23.20 -23.41
C LEU A 130 8.62 -23.43 -23.55
N THR A 131 8.24 -24.71 -23.45
CA THR A 131 6.86 -25.08 -23.14
C THR A 131 6.44 -24.30 -21.90
N PRO A 132 5.25 -23.67 -21.87
CA PRO A 132 4.77 -22.99 -20.67
C PRO A 132 4.64 -24.02 -19.56
N SER A 133 5.57 -24.00 -18.60
CA SER A 133 5.52 -24.85 -17.43
C SER A 133 4.44 -24.29 -16.50
N THR A 134 3.32 -24.98 -16.41
CA THR A 134 2.15 -24.67 -15.56
C THR A 134 2.39 -24.93 -14.07
N SER A 135 3.58 -24.63 -13.55
CA SER A 135 3.82 -24.67 -12.11
C SER A 135 3.90 -23.25 -11.57
N PHE A 136 2.75 -22.72 -11.13
CA PHE A 136 2.68 -21.52 -10.30
C PHE A 136 3.51 -21.75 -9.03
N ALA A 137 4.71 -21.19 -8.98
CA ALA A 137 5.45 -21.07 -7.74
C ALA A 137 4.83 -19.90 -6.94
N ALA A 138 3.78 -20.21 -6.18
CA ALA A 138 3.19 -19.39 -5.10
C ALA A 138 3.46 -17.87 -5.19
N ALA A 139 2.91 -17.21 -6.20
CA ALA A 139 2.70 -15.77 -6.18
C ALA A 139 1.89 -15.42 -4.92
N GLY A 140 2.23 -14.31 -4.25
CA GLY A 140 1.59 -13.93 -2.98
C GLY A 140 0.08 -13.79 -3.15
N ILE A 141 -0.72 -14.57 -2.40
CA ILE A 141 -2.17 -14.36 -2.31
C ILE A 141 -2.40 -13.15 -1.40
N TRP A 142 -2.60 -11.97 -2.00
CA TRP A 142 -2.84 -10.73 -1.28
C TRP A 142 -4.32 -10.35 -1.32
N THR A 143 -4.85 -9.82 -0.21
CA THR A 143 -6.27 -9.45 -0.07
C THR A 143 -6.49 -7.98 -0.33
N ASP A 144 -6.03 -7.15 0.61
CA ASP A 144 -6.19 -5.70 0.58
C ASP A 144 -4.85 -5.03 0.38
N TYR A 145 -4.69 -4.35 -0.75
CA TYR A 145 -3.44 -3.74 -1.12
C TYR A 145 -3.64 -2.55 -2.04
N ARG A 146 -2.63 -1.68 -2.07
CA ARG A 146 -2.45 -0.66 -3.09
C ARG A 146 -1.35 -1.10 -4.04
N LEU A 147 -1.69 -1.25 -5.32
CA LEU A 147 -0.75 -1.38 -6.42
C LEU A 147 -0.49 0.01 -7.00
N SER A 148 0.75 0.48 -6.91
CA SER A 148 1.22 1.75 -7.45
C SER A 148 2.29 1.50 -8.51
N LEU A 149 2.26 2.24 -9.62
CA LEU A 149 3.28 2.17 -10.65
C LEU A 149 3.30 3.44 -11.52
N TYR A 150 4.40 3.62 -12.25
CA TYR A 150 4.47 4.51 -13.40
C TYR A 150 4.26 3.72 -14.68
N MET A 151 3.53 4.32 -15.62
CA MET A 151 3.26 3.73 -16.93
C MET A 151 3.39 4.79 -18.03
N LEU A 152 3.99 4.37 -19.14
CA LEU A 152 4.17 5.18 -20.34
C LEU A 152 3.96 4.29 -21.55
N SER A 153 3.27 4.81 -22.57
CA SER A 153 3.10 4.13 -23.85
C SER A 153 3.58 5.01 -25.00
N ARG A 154 4.41 4.48 -25.90
CA ARG A 154 4.76 5.11 -27.18
C ARG A 154 3.85 4.67 -28.33
N ASP A 155 2.93 3.76 -28.07
CA ASP A 155 1.95 3.23 -29.02
C ASP A 155 0.52 3.50 -28.51
N SER A 156 -0.48 3.21 -29.35
CA SER A 156 -1.89 3.51 -29.15
C SER A 156 -2.76 2.31 -28.73
N GLY A 157 -2.17 1.14 -28.51
CA GLY A 157 -2.88 -0.03 -27.97
C GLY A 157 -3.35 0.13 -26.52
N ALA A 158 -3.71 -0.98 -25.88
CA ALA A 158 -4.10 -0.96 -24.47
C ALA A 158 -2.90 -1.20 -23.55
N ILE A 159 -2.86 -0.47 -22.44
CA ILE A 159 -1.89 -0.62 -21.35
C ILE A 159 -2.64 -0.60 -20.02
N GLY A 160 -2.17 -1.36 -19.02
CA GLY A 160 -2.79 -1.32 -17.71
C GLY A 160 -2.27 -2.40 -16.76
N VAL A 161 -3.15 -2.94 -15.93
CA VAL A 161 -2.81 -3.94 -14.91
C VAL A 161 -3.91 -4.98 -14.73
N VAL A 162 -3.52 -6.16 -14.27
CA VAL A 162 -4.40 -7.14 -13.64
C VAL A 162 -4.14 -7.20 -12.16
N PHE A 163 -5.18 -7.47 -11.39
CA PHE A 163 -5.11 -7.49 -9.93
C PHE A 163 -6.16 -8.44 -9.35
N ARG A 164 -5.89 -8.95 -8.15
CA ARG A 164 -6.53 -10.13 -7.56
C ARG A 164 -6.58 -11.28 -8.58
N TYR A 165 -5.48 -11.44 -9.30
CA TYR A 165 -5.31 -12.50 -10.28
C TYR A 165 -5.18 -13.83 -9.55
N GLN A 166 -6.06 -14.77 -9.86
CA GLN A 166 -6.06 -16.12 -9.31
C GLN A 166 -5.53 -17.11 -10.34
N ASP A 167 -6.04 -17.00 -11.56
CA ASP A 167 -5.71 -17.83 -12.70
C ASP A 167 -6.11 -17.10 -14.01
N PRO A 168 -5.80 -17.64 -15.20
CA PRO A 168 -6.08 -17.00 -16.49
C PRO A 168 -7.56 -16.70 -16.79
N ASP A 169 -8.49 -17.20 -15.98
CA ASP A 169 -9.93 -17.05 -16.17
C ASP A 169 -10.61 -16.23 -15.08
N ASN A 170 -9.87 -15.88 -14.02
CA ASN A 170 -10.40 -15.32 -12.79
C ASN A 170 -9.50 -14.19 -12.27
N TYR A 171 -9.82 -12.95 -12.65
CA TYR A 171 -9.10 -11.75 -12.22
C TYR A 171 -9.88 -10.46 -12.48
N TYR A 172 -9.44 -9.34 -11.88
CA TYR A 172 -9.83 -8.00 -12.31
C TYR A 172 -8.77 -7.39 -13.23
N ARG A 173 -9.20 -6.56 -14.17
CA ARG A 173 -8.33 -5.84 -15.10
C ARG A 173 -8.72 -4.37 -15.19
N PHE A 174 -7.71 -3.51 -15.15
CA PHE A 174 -7.83 -2.14 -15.62
C PHE A 174 -7.12 -2.00 -16.97
N SER A 175 -7.86 -1.57 -17.98
CA SER A 175 -7.40 -1.36 -19.35
C SER A 175 -7.49 0.12 -19.71
N TRP A 176 -6.40 0.71 -20.19
CA TRP A 176 -6.40 2.05 -20.76
C TRP A 176 -6.02 1.99 -22.23
N CYS A 177 -7.02 2.21 -23.09
CA CYS A 177 -6.96 2.07 -24.53
C CYS A 177 -6.65 3.41 -25.19
N GLY A 178 -5.56 3.51 -25.96
CA GLY A 178 -5.18 4.74 -26.64
C GLY A 178 -6.07 5.07 -27.84
N ALA A 179 -6.12 4.17 -28.82
CA ALA A 179 -6.85 4.35 -30.09
C ALA A 179 -8.36 4.22 -29.92
N ALA A 180 -8.81 3.25 -29.12
CA ALA A 180 -10.22 3.00 -28.84
C ALA A 180 -10.84 4.02 -27.85
N GLN A 181 -10.02 4.91 -27.28
CA GLN A 181 -10.44 5.95 -26.32
C GLN A 181 -11.27 5.37 -25.17
N CYS A 182 -10.66 4.46 -24.40
CA CYS A 182 -11.32 3.92 -23.22
C CYS A 182 -10.42 3.86 -21.99
N ARG A 183 -10.97 4.15 -20.83
CA ARG A 183 -10.56 3.52 -19.57
C ARG A 183 -11.63 2.51 -19.20
N ARG A 184 -11.26 1.28 -18.90
CA ARG A 184 -12.19 0.22 -18.53
C ARG A 184 -11.68 -0.54 -17.31
N LEU A 185 -12.52 -0.64 -16.29
CA LEU A 185 -12.34 -1.56 -15.18
C LEU A 185 -13.32 -2.72 -15.38
N GLU A 186 -12.79 -3.94 -15.41
CA GLU A 186 -13.54 -5.15 -15.74
C GLU A 186 -13.12 -6.31 -14.84
N LYS A 187 -13.98 -7.32 -14.75
CA LYS A 187 -13.68 -8.63 -14.16
C LYS A 187 -13.78 -9.71 -15.23
N GLN A 188 -12.93 -10.71 -15.14
CA GLN A 188 -13.08 -11.97 -15.85
C GLN A 188 -13.42 -13.05 -14.84
N VAL A 189 -14.54 -13.75 -15.03
CA VAL A 189 -14.98 -14.87 -14.17
C VAL A 189 -15.23 -16.06 -15.07
N ASN A 190 -14.52 -17.17 -14.83
CA ASN A 190 -14.58 -18.37 -15.68
C ASN A 190 -14.40 -18.05 -17.17
N GLY A 191 -13.48 -17.13 -17.48
CA GLY A 191 -13.17 -16.72 -18.85
C GLY A 191 -14.09 -15.65 -19.43
N VAL A 192 -15.17 -15.26 -18.73
CA VAL A 192 -16.16 -14.29 -19.23
C VAL A 192 -15.90 -12.89 -18.65
N PHE A 193 -15.70 -11.91 -19.53
CA PHE A 193 -15.51 -10.52 -19.14
C PHE A 193 -16.82 -9.80 -18.81
N THR A 194 -16.82 -9.01 -17.74
CA THR A 194 -17.88 -8.08 -17.35
C THR A 194 -17.27 -6.71 -17.05
N THR A 195 -17.77 -5.67 -17.71
CA THR A 195 -17.38 -4.28 -17.43
C THR A 195 -18.01 -3.81 -16.13
N LEU A 196 -17.20 -3.31 -15.20
CA LEU A 196 -17.63 -2.72 -13.93
C LEU A 196 -17.74 -1.20 -14.03
N ALA A 197 -16.81 -0.57 -14.75
CA ALA A 197 -16.84 0.87 -15.05
C ALA A 197 -16.10 1.15 -16.36
N GLN A 198 -16.56 2.17 -17.10
CA GLN A 198 -15.91 2.62 -18.32
C GLN A 198 -16.17 4.11 -18.58
N ASP A 199 -15.17 4.79 -19.15
CA ASP A 199 -15.31 6.13 -19.72
C ASP A 199 -14.40 6.30 -20.96
N SER A 200 -14.40 7.51 -21.55
CA SER A 200 -13.65 7.85 -22.77
C SER A 200 -12.26 8.47 -22.55
N GLY A 201 -11.69 8.36 -21.34
CA GLY A 201 -10.39 8.93 -21.03
C GLY A 201 -9.26 8.32 -21.86
N ARG A 202 -8.31 9.16 -22.30
CA ARG A 202 -7.18 8.78 -23.17
C ARG A 202 -5.84 9.18 -22.54
N TYR A 203 -4.82 8.35 -22.74
CA TYR A 203 -3.43 8.72 -22.46
C TYR A 203 -2.78 9.38 -23.70
N THR A 204 -1.86 10.29 -23.45
CA THR A 204 -1.00 10.90 -24.47
C THR A 204 0.21 10.01 -24.68
N THR A 205 0.53 9.67 -25.93
CA THR A 205 1.71 8.86 -26.23
C THR A 205 3.00 9.58 -25.81
N GLY A 206 3.92 8.84 -25.21
CA GLY A 206 5.18 9.36 -24.68
C GLY A 206 5.06 10.11 -23.36
N GLN A 207 3.86 10.29 -22.80
CA GLN A 207 3.66 10.87 -21.49
C GLN A 207 3.72 9.78 -20.40
N ASN A 208 4.37 10.10 -19.28
CA ASN A 208 4.38 9.24 -18.10
C ASN A 208 3.18 9.55 -17.19
N TYR A 209 2.57 8.51 -16.64
CA TYR A 209 1.44 8.60 -15.73
C TYR A 209 1.72 7.79 -14.47
N SER A 210 1.28 8.27 -13.30
CA SER A 210 1.15 7.39 -12.14
C SER A 210 -0.22 6.72 -12.16
N LEU A 211 -0.23 5.41 -11.87
CA LEU A 211 -1.42 4.60 -11.71
C LEU A 211 -1.44 4.05 -10.30
N ASP A 212 -2.59 4.14 -9.64
CA ASP A 212 -2.88 3.44 -8.40
C ASP A 212 -4.14 2.59 -8.56
N VAL A 213 -4.06 1.32 -8.15
CA VAL A 213 -5.21 0.47 -7.91
C VAL A 213 -5.28 0.14 -6.44
N ILE A 214 -6.38 0.50 -5.79
CA ILE A 214 -6.67 0.19 -4.39
C ILE A 214 -7.73 -0.89 -4.37
N ALA A 215 -7.36 -2.10 -3.94
CA ALA A 215 -8.27 -3.19 -3.67
C ALA A 215 -8.40 -3.33 -2.15
N GLN A 216 -9.56 -3.01 -1.57
CA GLN A 216 -9.78 -3.05 -0.13
C GLN A 216 -11.17 -3.62 0.17
N GLY A 217 -11.24 -4.80 0.81
CA GLY A 217 -12.48 -5.54 0.96
C GLY A 217 -13.15 -5.73 -0.40
N THR A 218 -14.37 -5.21 -0.54
CA THR A 218 -15.14 -5.23 -1.80
C THR A 218 -14.97 -3.97 -2.65
N LYS A 219 -14.29 -2.94 -2.13
CA LYS A 219 -14.11 -1.66 -2.84
C LYS A 219 -12.87 -1.72 -3.74
N LEU A 220 -13.06 -1.33 -5.00
CA LEU A 220 -12.01 -1.23 -6.00
C LEU A 220 -11.93 0.22 -6.48
N GLN A 221 -10.76 0.85 -6.34
CA GLN A 221 -10.53 2.20 -6.85
C GLN A 221 -9.35 2.24 -7.80
N VAL A 222 -9.48 3.05 -8.85
CA VAL A 222 -8.41 3.34 -9.80
C VAL A 222 -8.16 4.83 -9.79
N LEU A 223 -6.91 5.25 -9.58
CA LEU A 223 -6.49 6.64 -9.62
C LEU A 223 -5.40 6.83 -10.66
N ILE A 224 -5.46 7.94 -11.38
CA ILE A 224 -4.46 8.33 -12.38
C ILE A 224 -3.94 9.71 -11.98
N ASN A 225 -2.62 9.84 -11.83
CA ASN A 225 -1.98 11.07 -11.32
C ASN A 225 -2.60 11.52 -9.98
N GLY A 226 -2.99 10.57 -9.14
CA GLY A 226 -3.65 10.82 -7.85
C GLY A 226 -5.14 11.18 -7.92
N VAL A 227 -5.73 11.30 -9.11
CA VAL A 227 -7.16 11.60 -9.28
C VAL A 227 -7.93 10.29 -9.46
N SER A 228 -8.96 10.05 -8.63
CA SER A 228 -9.84 8.88 -8.75
C SER A 228 -10.63 8.92 -10.06
N VAL A 229 -10.47 7.89 -10.89
CA VAL A 229 -11.17 7.74 -12.17
C VAL A 229 -12.29 6.71 -12.08
N PHE A 230 -12.10 5.65 -11.27
CA PHE A 230 -13.14 4.67 -10.94
C PHE A 230 -13.14 4.38 -9.45
N SER A 231 -14.34 4.15 -8.89
CA SER A 231 -14.56 3.64 -7.55
C SER A 231 -15.82 2.79 -7.56
N VAL A 232 -15.66 1.47 -7.51
CA VAL A 232 -16.76 0.50 -7.59
C VAL A 232 -16.73 -0.45 -6.40
N THR A 233 -17.83 -1.18 -6.21
CA THR A 233 -17.91 -2.29 -5.26
C THR A 233 -18.15 -3.58 -6.04
N ASP A 234 -17.31 -4.59 -5.87
CA ASP A 234 -17.48 -5.93 -6.45
C ASP A 234 -16.95 -7.01 -5.49
N THR A 235 -17.56 -8.20 -5.54
CA THR A 235 -17.31 -9.30 -4.60
C THR A 235 -16.71 -10.53 -5.27
N ALA A 236 -16.44 -10.50 -6.58
CA ALA A 236 -16.02 -11.69 -7.34
C ALA A 236 -14.70 -12.28 -6.82
N PHE A 237 -13.72 -11.41 -6.54
CA PHE A 237 -12.41 -11.82 -6.02
C PHE A 237 -12.05 -11.01 -4.78
N SER A 238 -11.71 -11.70 -3.68
CA SER A 238 -11.23 -11.11 -2.42
C SER A 238 -9.71 -11.14 -2.28
N ALA A 239 -9.02 -11.94 -3.10
CA ALA A 239 -7.57 -12.08 -3.06
C ALA A 239 -6.97 -12.54 -4.40
N GLY A 240 -5.67 -12.28 -4.57
CA GLY A 240 -4.85 -12.76 -5.69
C GLY A 240 -3.57 -11.93 -5.83
N THR A 241 -2.79 -12.20 -6.87
CA THR A 241 -1.57 -11.44 -7.19
C THR A 241 -1.86 -10.29 -8.19
N VAL A 242 -0.82 -9.61 -8.66
CA VAL A 242 -0.89 -8.53 -9.64
C VAL A 242 -0.08 -8.86 -10.90
N GLY A 243 -0.41 -8.20 -12.00
CA GLY A 243 0.34 -8.28 -13.23
C GLY A 243 0.22 -7.01 -14.07
N LEU A 244 1.16 -6.84 -15.00
CA LEU A 244 1.27 -5.68 -15.89
C LEU A 244 0.69 -6.06 -17.25
N TYR A 245 -0.27 -5.31 -17.76
CA TYR A 245 -1.06 -5.67 -18.95
C TYR A 245 -0.68 -4.86 -20.19
N SER A 246 -0.51 -5.55 -21.31
CA SER A 246 -0.38 -4.95 -22.64
C SER A 246 -1.20 -5.71 -23.68
N ASN A 247 -1.86 -4.99 -24.59
CA ASN A 247 -2.54 -5.54 -25.77
C ASN A 247 -2.34 -4.59 -26.95
N ASN A 248 -1.84 -5.12 -28.07
CA ASN A 248 -1.52 -4.38 -29.30
C ASN A 248 -0.71 -3.10 -29.02
N ASN A 249 0.22 -3.17 -28.06
CA ASN A 249 0.95 -2.01 -27.54
C ASN A 249 2.44 -2.32 -27.34
N ALA A 250 3.18 -2.36 -28.45
CA ALA A 250 4.63 -2.60 -28.47
C ALA A 250 5.46 -1.44 -27.90
N GLY A 251 4.79 -0.34 -27.51
CA GLY A 251 5.40 0.84 -26.92
C GLY A 251 5.15 0.96 -25.41
N SER A 252 4.54 -0.04 -24.78
CA SER A 252 4.16 0.00 -23.37
C SER A 252 5.37 -0.22 -22.46
N SER A 253 5.43 0.58 -21.39
CA SER A 253 6.48 0.52 -20.39
C SER A 253 5.94 0.79 -19.00
N PHE A 254 6.55 0.12 -18.02
CA PHE A 254 6.17 0.14 -16.62
C PHE A 254 7.41 0.33 -15.74
N ASP A 255 7.26 1.10 -14.68
CA ASP A 255 8.32 1.37 -13.72
C ASP A 255 7.77 1.56 -12.30
N THR A 256 8.60 1.36 -11.29
CA THR A 256 8.30 1.56 -9.87
C THR A 256 7.02 0.85 -9.43
N VAL A 257 6.88 -0.41 -9.82
CA VAL A 257 5.75 -1.25 -9.43
C VAL A 257 5.88 -1.59 -7.95
N LYS A 258 4.92 -1.13 -7.16
CA LYS A 258 4.90 -1.31 -5.71
C LYS A 258 3.55 -1.83 -5.28
N VAL A 259 3.54 -2.93 -4.54
CA VAL A 259 2.34 -3.42 -3.84
C VAL A 259 2.53 -3.21 -2.35
N THR A 260 1.62 -2.46 -1.75
CA THR A 260 1.62 -2.14 -0.32
C THR A 260 0.42 -2.81 0.34
N ASP A 261 0.66 -3.62 1.37
CA ASP A 261 -0.39 -4.25 2.16
C ASP A 261 -1.18 -3.19 2.94
N LEU A 262 -2.49 -3.09 2.68
CA LEU A 262 -3.35 -2.15 3.37
C LEU A 262 -3.78 -2.65 4.76
N ASN A 263 -3.65 -3.94 5.04
CA ASN A 263 -3.93 -4.53 6.36
C ASN A 263 -2.74 -4.41 7.33
N SER A 264 -1.54 -4.22 6.80
CA SER A 264 -0.35 -3.99 7.61
C SER A 264 -0.33 -2.58 8.21
N GLY A 265 0.66 -2.27 9.04
CA GLY A 265 0.68 -1.04 9.85
C GLY A 265 0.02 -1.29 11.21
N LYS A 266 -0.14 -0.21 11.99
CA LYS A 266 -0.67 -0.31 13.36
C LYS A 266 -1.98 0.48 13.43
N THR A 267 -3.08 -0.25 13.56
CA THR A 267 -4.37 0.34 13.94
C THR A 267 -4.29 0.81 15.38
N LEU A 268 -4.54 2.10 15.57
CA LEU A 268 -4.55 2.76 16.88
C LEU A 268 -5.95 2.74 17.51
N LEU A 269 -6.98 2.83 16.66
CA LEU A 269 -8.39 2.76 17.02
C LEU A 269 -9.18 2.21 15.83
N LEU A 270 -10.11 1.31 16.13
CA LEU A 270 -11.19 0.90 15.25
C LEU A 270 -12.46 0.83 16.08
N ASP A 271 -13.51 1.53 15.65
CA ASP A 271 -14.81 1.53 16.33
C ASP A 271 -15.92 1.77 15.29
N ASP A 272 -16.79 0.78 15.11
CA ASP A 272 -17.95 0.82 14.21
C ASP A 272 -19.26 0.96 14.99
N PHE A 273 -19.20 1.06 16.32
CA PHE A 273 -20.35 1.17 17.23
C PHE A 273 -21.45 0.12 17.05
N ASN A 274 -21.21 -0.97 16.30
CA ASN A 274 -22.20 -2.01 15.99
C ASN A 274 -22.53 -2.87 17.21
N ASP A 275 -21.65 -2.86 18.21
CA ASP A 275 -21.85 -3.46 19.52
C ASP A 275 -22.64 -2.55 20.50
N ALA A 276 -23.09 -1.38 20.04
CA ALA A 276 -23.81 -0.37 20.83
C ALA A 276 -23.05 0.07 22.09
N ASN A 277 -21.73 0.16 21.98
CA ASN A 277 -20.84 0.46 23.09
C ASN A 277 -20.05 1.75 22.83
N SER A 278 -19.91 2.58 23.86
CA SER A 278 -19.11 3.81 23.83
C SER A 278 -17.79 3.68 24.60
N ARG A 279 -17.35 2.46 24.92
CA ARG A 279 -16.15 2.21 25.72
C ARG A 279 -14.92 2.86 25.09
N GLY A 280 -14.27 3.72 25.88
CA GLY A 280 -13.09 4.46 25.44
C GLY A 280 -13.41 5.90 25.02
N TRP A 281 -14.68 6.26 24.87
CA TRP A 281 -15.14 7.60 24.57
C TRP A 281 -15.70 8.28 25.83
N THR A 282 -15.15 9.45 26.16
CA THR A 282 -15.55 10.23 27.33
C THR A 282 -16.19 11.54 26.87
N PRO A 283 -17.47 11.79 27.20
CA PRO A 283 -18.11 13.08 26.96
C PRO A 283 -17.39 14.22 27.70
N LEU A 284 -17.16 15.33 27.01
CA LEU A 284 -16.61 16.56 27.57
C LEU A 284 -17.36 17.78 27.01
N ASP A 285 -17.92 18.58 27.91
CA ASP A 285 -18.66 19.80 27.60
C ASP A 285 -17.78 21.02 27.86
N GLU A 286 -17.52 21.83 26.85
CA GLU A 286 -16.60 22.97 26.94
C GLU A 286 -17.36 24.29 27.04
N GLY A 287 -17.63 24.79 28.24
CA GLY A 287 -18.13 26.16 28.44
C GLY A 287 -19.41 26.53 27.68
N ALA A 288 -20.13 25.52 27.18
CA ALA A 288 -21.28 25.66 26.30
C ALA A 288 -22.57 25.88 27.11
N SER A 289 -23.54 26.55 26.49
CA SER A 289 -24.88 26.75 27.07
C SER A 289 -25.84 25.63 26.65
N ASN A 290 -27.06 25.65 27.20
CA ASN A 290 -28.15 24.70 26.92
C ASN A 290 -28.02 23.28 27.52
N GLY A 291 -27.42 23.18 28.70
CA GLY A 291 -27.40 21.95 29.50
C GLY A 291 -26.24 21.02 29.14
N SER A 292 -26.34 19.76 29.55
CA SER A 292 -25.29 18.75 29.33
C SER A 292 -25.44 18.06 27.98
N SER A 293 -24.32 17.52 27.48
CA SER A 293 -24.35 16.64 26.33
C SER A 293 -25.09 15.33 26.60
N ASN A 294 -25.62 14.76 25.52
CA ASN A 294 -26.17 13.41 25.52
C ASN A 294 -25.51 12.61 24.39
N TRP A 295 -24.34 12.06 24.68
CA TRP A 295 -23.61 11.15 23.79
C TRP A 295 -24.02 9.71 24.05
N SER A 296 -24.34 8.96 22.99
CA SER A 296 -24.71 7.54 23.11
C SER A 296 -24.32 6.72 21.88
N ALA A 297 -23.82 5.51 22.10
CA ALA A 297 -23.57 4.53 21.05
C ALA A 297 -24.81 3.62 20.91
N THR A 298 -25.57 3.75 19.83
CA THR A 298 -26.79 2.98 19.60
C THR A 298 -27.07 2.88 18.10
N ASN A 299 -27.65 1.77 17.65
CA ASN A 299 -27.98 1.51 16.23
C ASN A 299 -26.77 1.60 15.27
N GLY A 300 -25.55 1.28 15.71
CA GLY A 300 -24.34 1.36 14.89
C GLY A 300 -23.77 2.78 14.76
N TYR A 301 -24.18 3.72 15.61
CA TYR A 301 -23.66 5.09 15.59
C TYR A 301 -23.28 5.55 16.99
N MET A 302 -22.18 6.31 17.09
CA MET A 302 -22.02 7.28 18.16
C MET A 302 -22.84 8.53 17.80
N SER A 303 -23.77 8.90 18.65
CA SER A 303 -24.70 10.00 18.41
C SER A 303 -24.64 11.05 19.52
N GLN A 304 -24.83 12.31 19.14
CA GLN A 304 -25.08 13.42 20.04
C GLN A 304 -26.49 13.96 19.74
N SER A 305 -27.32 14.08 20.78
CA SER A 305 -28.75 14.41 20.64
C SER A 305 -29.23 15.61 21.46
N SER A 306 -28.33 16.42 22.04
CA SER A 306 -28.69 17.60 22.81
C SER A 306 -28.28 18.90 22.13
N LYS A 307 -29.00 19.99 22.37
CA LYS A 307 -28.74 21.30 21.74
C LYS A 307 -27.65 22.12 22.44
N ILE A 308 -26.63 21.45 23.00
CA ILE A 308 -25.51 22.09 23.70
C ILE A 308 -24.59 22.80 22.69
N GLY A 309 -24.23 24.06 22.94
CA GLY A 309 -23.37 24.81 22.03
C GLY A 309 -23.07 26.23 22.49
N SER A 310 -22.35 27.00 21.67
CA SER A 310 -22.16 28.44 21.87
C SER A 310 -22.34 29.22 20.57
N SER A 311 -22.92 30.42 20.68
CA SER A 311 -23.18 31.31 19.54
C SER A 311 -21.97 32.18 19.18
N ASP A 312 -20.90 32.14 19.97
CA ASP A 312 -19.68 32.89 19.70
C ASP A 312 -18.87 32.28 18.54
N ALA A 313 -17.86 33.03 18.09
CA ALA A 313 -17.02 32.63 16.96
C ALA A 313 -16.13 31.40 17.24
N SER A 314 -15.87 31.10 18.51
CA SER A 314 -15.10 29.92 18.91
C SER A 314 -15.91 28.63 18.79
N ALA A 315 -17.24 28.74 18.65
CA ALA A 315 -18.15 27.61 18.47
C ALA A 315 -17.86 26.52 19.52
N LEU A 316 -17.94 26.87 20.79
CA LEU A 316 -17.83 25.87 21.85
C LEU A 316 -19.03 24.92 21.79
N GLY A 317 -18.88 23.74 22.37
CA GLY A 317 -19.89 22.70 22.30
C GLY A 317 -19.52 21.53 23.18
N THR A 318 -19.71 20.33 22.63
CA THR A 318 -19.39 19.08 23.31
C THR A 318 -18.53 18.20 22.43
N THR A 319 -17.79 17.32 23.08
CA THR A 319 -16.99 16.31 22.42
C THR A 319 -17.19 14.94 23.04
N ALA A 320 -17.03 13.90 22.23
CA ALA A 320 -16.73 12.56 22.72
C ALA A 320 -15.23 12.34 22.51
N LEU A 321 -14.44 12.42 23.58
CA LEU A 321 -12.99 12.29 23.55
C LEU A 321 -12.59 10.82 23.62
N TYR A 322 -11.82 10.34 22.65
CA TYR A 322 -11.25 9.00 22.76
C TYR A 322 -10.04 9.02 23.69
N THR A 323 -10.13 8.20 24.75
CA THR A 323 -9.17 8.01 25.86
C THR A 323 -7.75 8.51 25.53
N ALA A 324 -7.28 9.51 26.27
CA ALA A 324 -6.05 10.25 26.03
C ALA A 324 -4.81 9.35 25.86
N ARG A 325 -4.44 9.08 24.61
CA ARG A 325 -3.16 8.50 24.22
C ARG A 325 -2.52 9.43 23.20
N PRO A 326 -1.29 9.92 23.43
CA PRO A 326 -0.61 10.72 22.43
C PRO A 326 -0.23 9.80 21.26
N TRP A 327 -0.90 10.00 20.13
CA TRP A 327 -0.50 9.43 18.85
C TRP A 327 0.26 10.48 18.05
N GLY A 328 1.36 10.09 17.41
CA GLY A 328 2.19 11.00 16.61
C GLY A 328 1.56 11.30 15.25
N ASP A 329 2.18 10.77 14.20
CA ASP A 329 1.61 10.85 12.85
C ASP A 329 0.54 9.77 12.67
N TYR A 330 -0.66 10.20 12.29
CA TYR A 330 -1.75 9.27 12.06
C TYR A 330 -2.70 9.78 10.98
N ARG A 331 -3.44 8.83 10.44
CA ARG A 331 -4.58 9.04 9.56
C ARG A 331 -5.84 8.63 10.31
N THR A 332 -6.88 9.45 10.28
CA THR A 332 -8.20 9.08 10.78
C THR A 332 -9.22 9.13 9.66
N VAL A 333 -10.05 8.09 9.56
CA VAL A 333 -11.20 8.02 8.66
C VAL A 333 -12.44 7.75 9.49
N PHE A 334 -13.54 8.39 9.14
CA PHE A 334 -14.83 8.13 9.77
C PHE A 334 -15.95 8.57 8.85
N LYS A 335 -17.16 8.05 9.10
CA LYS A 335 -18.39 8.57 8.55
C LYS A 335 -19.00 9.58 9.52
N MET A 336 -19.58 10.64 8.98
CA MET A 336 -20.44 11.53 9.75
C MET A 336 -21.69 11.95 8.98
N LYS A 337 -22.75 12.23 9.73
CA LYS A 337 -24.06 12.67 9.24
C LYS A 337 -24.65 13.66 10.24
N SER A 338 -25.35 14.67 9.73
CA SER A 338 -26.16 15.58 10.55
C SER A 338 -27.63 15.51 10.14
N ASP A 339 -28.54 15.42 11.09
CA ASP A 339 -29.99 15.66 10.89
C ASP A 339 -30.41 17.11 11.23
N ASP A 340 -29.45 17.94 11.65
CA ASP A 340 -29.62 19.36 11.95
C ASP A 340 -28.84 20.23 10.95
N ASP A 341 -28.93 21.55 11.05
CA ASP A 341 -28.16 22.51 10.25
C ASP A 341 -26.91 23.06 10.95
N ASP A 342 -26.72 22.71 12.23
CA ASP A 342 -25.67 23.21 13.11
C ASP A 342 -24.32 22.45 13.00
N ARG A 343 -23.34 22.76 13.86
CA ARG A 343 -21.95 22.32 13.65
C ARG A 343 -21.67 20.89 14.12
N LEU A 344 -20.92 20.15 13.31
CA LEU A 344 -20.30 18.87 13.66
C LEU A 344 -18.90 18.74 13.07
N GLY A 345 -18.10 17.80 13.58
CA GLY A 345 -16.78 17.51 13.04
C GLY A 345 -15.90 16.70 13.96
N ILE A 346 -14.60 16.94 13.89
CA ILE A 346 -13.57 16.19 14.63
C ILE A 346 -12.48 17.12 15.14
N MET A 347 -12.01 16.86 16.35
CA MET A 347 -10.75 17.36 16.87
C MET A 347 -9.67 16.29 16.71
N PHE A 348 -8.45 16.71 16.37
CA PHE A 348 -7.33 15.83 16.15
C PHE A 348 -6.02 16.48 16.61
N ARG A 349 -5.04 15.63 16.91
CA ARG A 349 -3.89 15.93 17.76
C ARG A 349 -4.33 16.66 19.03
N TYR A 350 -5.43 16.17 19.61
CA TYR A 350 -5.99 16.69 20.85
C TYR A 350 -5.06 16.32 22.00
N GLN A 351 -4.51 17.34 22.66
CA GLN A 351 -3.63 17.18 23.82
C GLN A 351 -4.40 17.44 25.10
N ASP A 352 -5.15 18.54 25.11
CA ASP A 352 -6.02 18.99 26.18
C ASP A 352 -7.07 19.98 25.62
N GLY A 353 -7.93 20.51 26.49
CA GLY A 353 -9.00 21.43 26.11
C GLY A 353 -8.53 22.76 25.51
N ASP A 354 -7.23 23.08 25.56
CA ASP A 354 -6.66 24.33 25.05
C ASP A 354 -5.70 24.14 23.87
N ASN A 355 -5.38 22.88 23.52
CA ASN A 355 -4.37 22.53 22.53
C ASN A 355 -4.84 21.38 21.62
N PHE A 356 -5.34 21.73 20.43
CA PHE A 356 -5.79 20.79 19.40
C PHE A 356 -5.97 21.43 18.02
N TYR A 357 -6.07 20.61 16.98
CA TYR A 357 -6.69 21.02 15.71
C TYR A 357 -8.16 20.60 15.67
N ARG A 358 -9.00 21.35 14.95
CA ARG A 358 -10.41 21.06 14.76
C ARG A 358 -10.82 21.28 13.32
N PHE A 359 -11.41 20.26 12.71
CA PHE A 359 -12.20 20.38 11.49
C PHE A 359 -13.67 20.47 11.87
N VAL A 360 -14.36 21.49 11.38
CA VAL A 360 -15.79 21.72 11.63
C VAL A 360 -16.53 22.02 10.33
N TRP A 361 -17.74 21.48 10.21
CA TRP A 361 -18.63 21.70 9.08
C TRP A 361 -19.99 22.19 9.57
N ASN A 362 -20.57 23.17 8.90
CA ASN A 362 -21.84 23.81 9.24
C ASN A 362 -22.69 24.04 7.97
N GLN A 363 -24.02 23.91 8.09
CA GLN A 363 -24.98 24.20 7.02
C GLN A 363 -25.73 25.51 7.26
N GLY A 364 -26.10 25.84 8.51
CA GLY A 364 -26.80 27.08 8.88
C GLY A 364 -25.93 28.33 8.73
N THR A 365 -24.63 28.22 9.03
CA THR A 365 -23.61 29.16 8.52
C THR A 365 -22.71 28.37 7.57
N PRO A 366 -23.04 28.33 6.26
CA PRO A 366 -22.42 27.42 5.31
C PRO A 366 -20.91 27.50 5.32
N GLY A 367 -20.26 26.36 5.53
CA GLY A 367 -18.83 26.26 5.30
C GLY A 367 -18.11 25.21 6.12
N ARG A 368 -16.91 24.91 5.66
CA ARG A 368 -15.94 24.04 6.29
C ARG A 368 -14.82 24.89 6.84
N ARG A 369 -14.36 24.61 8.05
CA ARG A 369 -13.23 25.31 8.67
C ARG A 369 -12.27 24.33 9.28
N LEU A 370 -10.98 24.52 9.01
CA LEU A 370 -9.88 23.89 9.72
C LEU A 370 -9.25 24.95 10.61
N MET A 371 -9.18 24.69 11.90
CA MET A 371 -8.69 25.62 12.91
C MET A 371 -7.70 24.93 13.84
N LYS A 372 -6.87 25.70 14.53
CA LYS A 372 -6.16 25.27 15.73
C LYS A 372 -6.65 26.05 16.94
N LYS A 373 -6.66 25.40 18.11
CA LYS A 373 -6.73 26.04 19.41
C LYS A 373 -5.36 25.83 20.06
N GLU A 374 -4.64 26.91 20.32
CA GLU A 374 -3.30 26.89 20.92
C GLU A 374 -3.29 27.81 22.12
N ASN A 375 -2.98 27.27 23.31
CA ASN A 375 -3.03 28.00 24.57
C ASN A 375 -4.37 28.75 24.77
N GLY A 376 -5.49 28.10 24.43
CA GLY A 376 -6.82 28.70 24.59
C GLY A 376 -7.30 29.52 23.39
N VAL A 377 -6.41 29.86 22.44
CA VAL A 377 -6.70 30.80 21.36
C VAL A 377 -6.96 30.08 20.05
N TYR A 378 -8.13 30.35 19.45
CA TYR A 378 -8.50 29.82 18.15
C TYR A 378 -7.84 30.61 17.00
N THR A 379 -7.24 29.90 16.06
CA THR A 379 -6.69 30.44 14.81
C THR A 379 -7.28 29.65 13.63
N LEU A 380 -7.79 30.36 12.63
CA LEU A 380 -8.25 29.77 11.37
C LEU A 380 -7.05 29.40 10.49
N LEU A 381 -7.03 28.16 9.98
CA LEU A 381 -5.97 27.67 9.08
C LEU A 381 -6.47 27.57 7.63
N ALA A 382 -7.73 27.16 7.43
CA ALA A 382 -8.36 27.13 6.10
C ALA A 382 -9.89 27.19 6.24
N GLU A 383 -10.57 27.76 5.24
CA GLU A 383 -12.01 27.76 5.14
C GLU A 383 -12.53 27.73 3.70
N ASP A 384 -13.78 27.29 3.55
CA ASP A 384 -14.61 27.51 2.37
C ASP A 384 -16.09 27.60 2.78
N ILE A 385 -16.97 27.84 1.82
CA ILE A 385 -18.41 28.08 2.04
C ILE A 385 -19.30 26.88 1.69
N VAL A 386 -18.73 25.69 1.47
CA VAL A 386 -19.52 24.53 1.03
C VAL A 386 -20.31 23.97 2.23
N PRO A 387 -21.65 23.95 2.20
CA PRO A 387 -22.44 23.32 3.25
C PRO A 387 -22.48 21.80 3.07
N TYR A 388 -22.77 21.06 4.14
CA TYR A 388 -23.24 19.69 4.01
C TYR A 388 -24.73 19.67 3.68
N VAL A 389 -25.25 18.52 3.28
CA VAL A 389 -26.69 18.28 3.07
C VAL A 389 -27.20 17.48 4.26
N THR A 390 -28.23 17.98 4.94
CA THR A 390 -28.87 17.29 6.07
C THR A 390 -29.33 15.90 5.66
N GLY A 391 -29.12 14.91 6.54
CA GLY A 391 -29.40 13.51 6.29
C GLY A 391 -28.36 12.78 5.44
N GLN A 392 -27.48 13.49 4.73
CA GLN A 392 -26.44 12.86 3.90
C GLN A 392 -25.26 12.40 4.76
N THR A 393 -24.81 11.17 4.51
CA THR A 393 -23.58 10.63 5.11
C THR A 393 -22.36 11.02 4.27
N TYR A 394 -21.31 11.47 4.95
CA TYR A 394 -20.02 11.81 4.36
C TYR A 394 -18.91 10.96 4.97
N GLN A 395 -17.97 10.51 4.15
CA GLN A 395 -16.70 9.96 4.65
C GLN A 395 -15.68 11.08 4.75
N ILE A 396 -15.12 11.26 5.95
CA ILE A 396 -14.09 12.25 6.24
C ILE A 396 -12.78 11.51 6.46
N GLU A 397 -11.70 12.06 5.92
CA GLU A 397 -10.34 11.59 6.15
C GLU A 397 -9.48 12.78 6.58
N ILE A 398 -8.80 12.64 7.72
CA ILE A 398 -7.77 13.56 8.19
C ILE A 398 -6.43 12.84 8.15
N ILE A 399 -5.42 13.47 7.55
CA ILE A 399 -4.03 13.00 7.55
C ILE A 399 -3.20 14.03 8.29
N ALA A 400 -2.66 13.66 9.44
CA ALA A 400 -1.76 14.49 10.23
C ALA A 400 -0.37 13.83 10.25
N GLN A 401 0.54 14.33 9.41
CA GLN A 401 1.88 13.77 9.22
C GLN A 401 2.95 14.86 9.28
N GLY A 402 3.84 14.81 10.26
CA GLY A 402 4.76 15.91 10.55
C GLY A 402 3.96 17.20 10.73
N SER A 403 4.29 18.24 9.96
CA SER A 403 3.53 19.50 9.90
C SER A 403 2.40 19.52 8.86
N SER A 404 2.29 18.49 8.01
CA SER A 404 1.27 18.47 6.95
C SER A 404 -0.07 17.98 7.51
N LEU A 405 -1.10 18.82 7.37
CA LEU A 405 -2.47 18.52 7.75
C LEU A 405 -3.33 18.52 6.49
N LYS A 406 -4.00 17.40 6.20
CA LYS A 406 -4.91 17.28 5.06
C LYS A 406 -6.29 16.84 5.51
N VAL A 407 -7.31 17.40 4.86
CA VAL A 407 -8.72 17.04 5.04
C VAL A 407 -9.27 16.64 3.69
N ASN A 408 -9.81 15.42 3.59
CA ASN A 408 -10.51 14.93 2.42
C ASN A 408 -11.96 14.59 2.78
N VAL A 409 -12.88 14.87 1.88
CA VAL A 409 -14.31 14.56 1.99
C VAL A 409 -14.72 13.69 0.80
N ASN A 410 -15.27 12.50 1.07
CA ASN A 410 -15.60 11.49 0.05
C ASN A 410 -14.41 11.19 -0.89
N GLY A 411 -13.20 11.17 -0.33
CA GLY A 411 -11.94 10.95 -1.07
C GLY A 411 -11.45 12.14 -1.90
N GLN A 412 -12.17 13.27 -1.91
CA GLN A 412 -11.73 14.50 -2.57
C GLN A 412 -11.00 15.41 -1.59
N ALA A 413 -9.87 15.97 -2.01
CA ALA A 413 -9.11 16.89 -1.19
C ALA A 413 -9.87 18.21 -0.98
N VAL A 414 -9.96 18.65 0.27
CA VAL A 414 -10.64 19.89 0.67
C VAL A 414 -9.65 20.90 1.22
N PHE A 415 -8.85 20.50 2.21
CA PHE A 415 -7.81 21.36 2.79
C PHE A 415 -6.46 20.64 2.80
N ALA A 416 -5.40 21.40 2.58
CA ALA A 416 -4.02 20.98 2.78
C ALA A 416 -3.24 22.19 3.32
N VAL A 417 -2.84 22.12 4.58
CA VAL A 417 -2.10 23.20 5.27
C VAL A 417 -0.84 22.63 5.91
N ASN A 418 0.12 23.50 6.19
CA ASN A 418 1.30 23.16 6.99
C ASN A 418 1.25 23.92 8.31
N ASP A 419 1.12 23.22 9.43
CA ASP A 419 1.19 23.77 10.77
C ASP A 419 1.84 22.74 11.71
N ALA A 420 2.81 23.17 12.52
CA ALA A 420 3.63 22.30 13.36
C ALA A 420 3.34 22.44 14.86
N SER A 421 2.27 23.15 15.23
CA SER A 421 1.96 23.51 16.63
C SER A 421 1.77 22.26 17.50
N PHE A 422 1.11 21.22 16.96
CA PHE A 422 0.91 19.96 17.67
C PHE A 422 1.48 18.82 16.85
N ALA A 423 2.45 18.08 17.39
CA ALA A 423 3.05 16.90 16.74
C ALA A 423 2.36 15.58 17.13
N SER A 424 1.58 15.59 18.21
CA SER A 424 0.87 14.40 18.70
C SER A 424 -0.39 14.76 19.47
N GLY A 425 -1.29 13.80 19.60
CA GLY A 425 -2.50 13.85 20.41
C GLY A 425 -3.50 12.79 19.99
N THR A 426 -4.63 12.70 20.69
CA THR A 426 -5.73 11.78 20.36
C THR A 426 -6.74 12.45 19.40
N ILE A 427 -7.89 11.82 19.18
CA ILE A 427 -9.05 12.40 18.49
C ILE A 427 -10.22 12.63 19.44
N ALA A 428 -11.11 13.55 19.08
CA ALA A 428 -12.42 13.71 19.70
C ALA A 428 -13.48 14.00 18.63
N LEU A 429 -14.65 13.37 18.73
CA LEU A 429 -15.80 13.73 17.91
C LEU A 429 -16.39 15.03 18.46
N TYR A 430 -16.84 15.94 17.60
CA TYR A 430 -17.26 17.29 18.02
C TYR A 430 -18.66 17.63 17.50
N SER A 431 -19.46 18.26 18.36
CA SER A 431 -20.79 18.79 18.03
C SER A 431 -21.05 20.11 18.79
N SER A 432 -21.75 21.04 18.15
CA SER A 432 -22.20 22.30 18.76
C SER A 432 -23.54 22.74 18.17
N PHE A 433 -24.54 22.91 19.04
CA PHE A 433 -25.98 23.11 18.77
C PHE A 433 -26.68 22.05 17.93
N ASN A 434 -25.93 21.10 17.38
CA ASN A 434 -26.43 20.13 16.43
C ASN A 434 -27.16 18.98 17.13
N GLN A 435 -28.49 19.05 17.15
CA GLN A 435 -29.37 18.09 17.81
C GLN A 435 -29.63 16.86 16.93
N GLY A 436 -28.57 16.20 16.48
CA GLY A 436 -28.66 15.08 15.55
C GLY A 436 -27.35 14.82 14.82
N SER A 437 -26.24 14.77 15.56
CA SER A 437 -24.93 14.41 15.00
C SER A 437 -24.69 12.91 15.14
N TYR A 438 -24.23 12.27 14.06
CA TYR A 438 -23.93 10.84 14.04
C TYR A 438 -22.54 10.59 13.46
N PHE A 439 -21.82 9.67 14.07
CA PHE A 439 -20.47 9.24 13.70
C PHE A 439 -20.37 7.72 13.70
N ASP A 440 -19.64 7.17 12.73
CA ASP A 440 -19.54 5.73 12.48
C ASP A 440 -18.24 5.39 11.73
N ASP A 441 -17.85 4.11 11.69
CA ASP A 441 -16.66 3.58 11.03
C ASP A 441 -15.37 4.35 11.38
N ILE A 442 -15.13 4.60 12.67
CA ILE A 442 -13.92 5.29 13.14
C ILE A 442 -12.71 4.37 12.96
N LEU A 443 -11.77 4.78 12.14
CA LEU A 443 -10.48 4.12 11.95
C LEU A 443 -9.37 5.14 12.16
N VAL A 444 -8.45 4.86 13.08
CA VAL A 444 -7.19 5.60 13.25
C VAL A 444 -6.01 4.68 12.99
N GLU A 445 -5.16 5.07 12.05
CA GLU A 445 -3.97 4.32 11.63
C GLU A 445 -2.70 5.12 11.95
N ASP A 446 -1.74 4.46 12.59
CA ASP A 446 -0.40 4.98 12.81
C ASP A 446 0.35 5.09 11.47
N LEU A 447 0.74 6.31 11.09
CA LEU A 447 1.50 6.56 9.87
C LEU A 447 3.01 6.41 10.06
N THR A 448 3.47 6.27 11.31
CA THR A 448 4.88 5.97 11.61
C THR A 448 5.14 4.46 11.54
N ALA A 449 4.11 3.64 11.72
CA ALA A 449 4.16 2.20 11.47
C ALA A 449 4.16 1.94 9.96
N ALA A 450 5.29 1.50 9.42
CA ALA A 450 5.42 1.22 8.00
C ALA A 450 4.38 0.17 7.55
N LYS A 451 3.56 0.53 6.56
CA LYS A 451 2.82 -0.45 5.76
C LYS A 451 3.85 -1.38 5.11
N THR A 452 3.62 -2.68 5.21
CA THR A 452 4.44 -3.74 4.61
C THR A 452 4.39 -3.60 3.09
N VAL A 453 5.57 -3.52 2.49
CA VAL A 453 5.73 -3.58 1.04
C VAL A 453 5.78 -5.05 0.65
N LEU A 454 4.74 -5.52 -0.03
CA LEU A 454 4.60 -6.90 -0.48
C LEU A 454 5.41 -7.16 -1.75
N LEU A 455 5.54 -6.13 -2.60
CA LEU A 455 6.33 -6.13 -3.83
C LEU A 455 6.89 -4.72 -4.06
N ALA A 456 8.15 -4.64 -4.45
CA ALA A 456 8.75 -3.45 -5.05
C ALA A 456 9.66 -3.87 -6.20
N ALA A 457 9.34 -3.42 -7.42
CA ALA A 457 10.11 -3.65 -8.63
C ALA A 457 10.29 -2.31 -9.35
N ASN A 458 11.53 -1.84 -9.44
CA ASN A 458 11.91 -0.60 -10.13
C ASN A 458 12.64 -0.86 -11.46
N PHE A 459 12.72 -2.13 -11.88
CA PHE A 459 13.38 -2.60 -13.10
C PHE A 459 14.76 -1.96 -13.38
N GLY A 460 15.51 -1.60 -12.33
CA GLY A 460 16.88 -1.12 -12.44
C GLY A 460 17.90 -2.23 -12.68
N THR A 461 17.46 -3.50 -12.65
CA THR A 461 18.26 -4.69 -12.99
C THR A 461 18.00 -5.11 -14.43
N THR A 462 18.74 -6.10 -14.97
CA THR A 462 18.46 -6.67 -16.31
C THR A 462 17.61 -7.94 -16.27
N THR A 463 17.14 -8.38 -15.10
CA THR A 463 16.46 -9.68 -14.93
C THR A 463 14.99 -9.53 -14.56
N LEU A 464 14.13 -10.37 -15.14
CA LEU A 464 12.71 -10.51 -14.77
C LEU A 464 12.49 -11.52 -13.63
N ALA A 465 13.43 -11.60 -12.68
CA ALA A 465 13.34 -12.58 -11.60
C ALA A 465 12.05 -12.38 -10.78
N GLY A 466 11.29 -13.45 -10.57
CA GLY A 466 9.98 -13.41 -9.89
C GLY A 466 8.82 -12.97 -10.78
N TRP A 467 9.05 -12.75 -12.07
CA TRP A 467 8.00 -12.38 -13.02
C TRP A 467 7.86 -13.43 -14.13
N THR A 468 6.62 -13.76 -14.49
CA THR A 468 6.29 -14.75 -15.53
C THR A 468 5.45 -14.10 -16.62
N ALA A 469 5.88 -14.21 -17.88
CA ALA A 469 5.09 -13.77 -19.02
C ALA A 469 3.98 -14.78 -19.32
N ILE A 470 2.74 -14.30 -19.45
CA ILE A 470 1.56 -15.08 -19.76
C ILE A 470 0.84 -14.40 -20.92
N ASP A 471 0.56 -15.15 -21.97
CA ASP A 471 -0.29 -14.69 -23.06
C ASP A 471 -1.71 -15.18 -22.82
N ASP A 472 -2.68 -14.27 -22.84
CA ASP A 472 -4.09 -14.60 -22.59
C ASP A 472 -4.62 -15.61 -23.60
N ARG A 473 -5.60 -16.39 -23.15
CA ARG A 473 -6.34 -17.29 -24.05
C ARG A 473 -7.09 -16.45 -25.09
N GLY A 474 -6.85 -16.74 -26.37
CA GLY A 474 -7.42 -16.01 -27.50
C GLY A 474 -6.51 -14.94 -28.11
N THR A 475 -5.29 -14.77 -27.58
CA THR A 475 -4.25 -13.92 -28.19
C THR A 475 -3.71 -14.55 -29.47
N THR A 476 -3.65 -13.77 -30.56
CA THR A 476 -3.34 -14.29 -31.91
C THR A 476 -2.02 -13.79 -32.50
N LEU A 477 -1.38 -12.77 -31.91
CA LEU A 477 -0.19 -12.09 -32.46
C LEU A 477 1.09 -12.33 -31.61
N GLY A 478 1.33 -13.57 -31.17
CA GLY A 478 2.42 -13.93 -30.24
C GLY A 478 3.71 -14.48 -30.88
N PRO A 479 4.72 -14.83 -30.05
CA PRO A 479 4.72 -14.76 -28.58
C PRO A 479 5.04 -13.37 -28.03
N SER A 480 4.73 -13.13 -26.75
CA SER A 480 5.10 -11.88 -26.08
C SER A 480 6.61 -11.76 -25.86
N VAL A 481 7.10 -10.54 -25.97
CA VAL A 481 8.48 -10.18 -25.66
C VAL A 481 8.48 -9.09 -24.60
N TRP A 482 8.93 -9.46 -23.41
CA TRP A 482 9.11 -8.58 -22.25
C TRP A 482 10.60 -8.39 -22.00
N THR A 483 11.06 -7.14 -21.97
CA THR A 483 12.48 -6.79 -21.80
C THR A 483 12.61 -5.64 -20.81
N ILE A 484 13.79 -5.50 -20.20
CA ILE A 484 14.11 -4.29 -19.44
C ILE A 484 14.97 -3.39 -20.33
N ALA A 485 14.51 -2.16 -20.54
CA ALA A 485 15.21 -1.16 -21.34
C ALA A 485 15.15 0.19 -20.64
N ASN A 486 16.31 0.85 -20.50
CA ASN A 486 16.45 2.18 -19.89
C ASN A 486 15.87 2.28 -18.46
N GLY A 487 15.99 1.21 -17.66
CA GLY A 487 15.49 1.18 -16.28
C GLY A 487 13.98 0.98 -16.13
N ALA A 488 13.27 0.69 -17.23
CA ALA A 488 11.85 0.36 -17.21
C ALA A 488 11.61 -1.01 -17.85
N LEU A 489 10.58 -1.70 -17.39
CA LEU A 489 10.07 -2.88 -18.07
C LEU A 489 9.32 -2.44 -19.33
N ALA A 490 9.62 -3.05 -20.47
CA ALA A 490 8.97 -2.78 -21.74
C ALA A 490 8.42 -4.07 -22.36
N GLN A 491 7.22 -3.96 -22.93
CA GLN A 491 6.65 -5.00 -23.78
C GLN A 491 6.83 -4.53 -25.23
N THR A 492 7.59 -5.28 -26.03
CA THR A 492 8.11 -4.80 -27.33
C THR A 492 7.53 -5.54 -28.53
N SER A 493 6.63 -6.50 -28.30
CA SER A 493 5.93 -7.23 -29.36
C SER A 493 4.53 -6.66 -29.54
N ASN A 494 4.02 -6.57 -30.77
CA ASN A 494 2.66 -6.10 -31.02
C ASN A 494 1.60 -7.21 -30.79
N ILE A 495 1.67 -7.86 -29.63
CA ILE A 495 0.82 -9.00 -29.28
C ILE A 495 -0.56 -8.53 -28.80
N GLY A 496 -1.59 -9.18 -29.30
CA GLY A 496 -2.96 -8.92 -28.88
C GLY A 496 -3.98 -9.52 -29.84
N SER A 497 -5.23 -9.13 -29.63
CA SER A 497 -6.39 -9.48 -30.43
C SER A 497 -7.47 -8.42 -30.26
N ASP A 498 -8.24 -8.18 -31.32
CA ASP A 498 -9.43 -7.32 -31.30
C ASP A 498 -10.70 -8.10 -30.90
N ALA A 499 -10.56 -9.37 -30.52
CA ALA A 499 -11.66 -10.18 -30.00
C ALA A 499 -12.28 -9.55 -28.74
N THR A 500 -13.54 -9.91 -28.47
CA THR A 500 -14.24 -9.50 -27.24
C THR A 500 -13.41 -9.87 -26.02
N GLY A 501 -13.19 -8.89 -25.12
CA GLY A 501 -12.29 -9.06 -23.98
C GLY A 501 -10.82 -8.72 -24.26
N HIS A 502 -10.47 -8.35 -25.49
CA HIS A 502 -9.14 -7.86 -25.89
C HIS A 502 -7.98 -8.66 -25.27
N PRO A 503 -7.90 -9.98 -25.50
CA PRO A 503 -6.85 -10.79 -24.90
C PRO A 503 -5.48 -10.30 -25.40
N GLY A 504 -4.53 -10.19 -24.48
CA GLY A 504 -3.19 -9.66 -24.73
C GLY A 504 -2.12 -10.48 -24.04
N THR A 505 -1.20 -9.79 -23.37
CA THR A 505 -0.15 -10.41 -22.56
C THR A 505 -0.05 -9.72 -21.22
N PHE A 506 0.38 -10.48 -20.21
CA PHE A 506 0.66 -9.96 -18.88
C PHE A 506 2.00 -10.47 -18.40
N LEU A 507 2.71 -9.60 -17.69
CA LEU A 507 3.82 -10.03 -16.84
C LEU A 507 3.30 -10.15 -15.42
N LEU A 508 3.18 -11.38 -14.92
CA LEU A 508 2.61 -11.73 -13.61
C LEU A 508 3.72 -11.87 -12.55
N TYR A 509 3.49 -11.37 -11.33
CA TYR A 509 4.38 -11.59 -10.17
C TYR A 509 3.93 -12.77 -9.31
#